data_AF-A0A973HUL8-F1
#
_entry.id   AF-A0A973HUL8-F1
#
_cell.length_a   1.000
_cell.length_b   1.000
_cell.length_c   1.000
_cell.angle_alpha   90.00
_cell.angle_beta   90.00
_cell.angle_gamma   90.00
#
_symmetry.space_group_name_H-M   'P 1'
#
loop_
_entity.id
_entity.type
_entity.pdbx_description
1 polymer ?
#
loop_
_entity_poly.entity_id
_entity_poly.type
_entity_poly.pdbx_seq_one_letter_code
_entity_poly.pdbx_strand_id
1 'polypeptide(L)'
;MKIEDVLNKTCLIGLSYINTNGDLLKQAQYAGTVIKVDAEEGMTVKLMAIPTEDGKAKTETPNFHIPPSLEAWFIAPKGHYKNAEHHIDIVDPDYFVTWDIVKKKDDTEEGQQEWWEWHPQSQAPRVN
;
A
#
# COMPACT_ATOMS: atom_id res chain seq x y z
N MET A 1 16.97 4.18 -8.85
CA MET A 1 15.54 4.02 -9.21
C MET A 1 14.91 5.40 -9.13
N LYS A 2 14.14 5.81 -10.14
CA LYS A 2 13.37 7.05 -10.17
C LYS A 2 11.89 6.72 -10.00
N ILE A 3 11.07 7.70 -9.60
CA ILE A 3 9.62 7.50 -9.48
C ILE A 3 8.98 7.17 -10.84
N GLU A 4 9.59 7.62 -11.93
CA GLU A 4 9.17 7.31 -13.29
C GLU A 4 9.33 5.82 -13.64
N ASP A 5 10.31 5.13 -13.02
CA ASP A 5 10.56 3.70 -13.27
C ASP A 5 9.43 2.80 -12.74
N VAL A 6 8.60 3.31 -11.81
CA VAL A 6 7.47 2.55 -11.25
C VAL A 6 6.17 2.81 -11.99
N LEU A 7 6.13 3.76 -12.94
CA LEU A 7 4.93 4.04 -13.72
C LEU A 7 4.53 2.83 -14.58
N ASN A 8 3.25 2.48 -14.60
CA ASN A 8 2.70 1.27 -15.24
C ASN A 8 3.25 -0.05 -14.68
N LYS A 9 3.86 -0.03 -13.49
CA LYS A 9 4.36 -1.23 -12.83
C LYS A 9 3.35 -1.76 -11.84
N THR A 10 3.37 -3.08 -11.67
CA THR A 10 2.51 -3.75 -10.71
C THR A 10 3.18 -3.77 -9.35
N CYS A 11 2.42 -3.49 -8.30
CA CYS A 11 2.96 -3.51 -6.96
C CYS A 11 1.98 -4.10 -5.94
N LEU A 12 2.55 -4.74 -4.93
CA LEU A 12 1.85 -5.21 -3.75
C LEU A 12 2.20 -4.29 -2.58
N ILE A 13 1.19 -3.58 -2.11
CA ILE A 13 1.25 -2.61 -1.03
C ILE A 13 0.92 -3.30 0.30
N GLY A 14 1.80 -3.23 1.28
CA GLY A 14 1.56 -3.61 2.66
C GLY A 14 1.55 -2.39 3.57
N LEU A 15 0.46 -2.19 4.30
CA LEU A 15 0.31 -1.12 5.29
C LEU A 15 0.21 -1.73 6.68
N SER A 16 1.06 -1.27 7.59
CA SER A 16 1.01 -1.62 9.01
C SER A 16 0.55 -0.40 9.79
N TYR A 17 -0.61 -0.47 10.43
CA TYR A 17 -1.11 0.61 11.27
C TYR A 17 -0.57 0.42 12.68
N ILE A 18 0.16 1.40 13.18
CA ILE A 18 0.83 1.36 14.47
C ILE A 18 0.24 2.45 15.35
N ASN A 19 -0.08 2.13 16.60
CA ASN A 19 -0.58 3.13 17.56
C ASN A 19 0.57 3.99 18.14
N THR A 20 0.22 5.02 18.90
CA THR A 20 1.18 5.88 19.63
C THR A 20 2.11 5.13 20.57
N ASN A 21 1.69 3.96 21.06
CA ASN A 21 2.49 3.09 21.93
C ASN A 21 3.49 2.20 21.16
N GLY A 22 3.45 2.20 19.82
CA GLY A 22 4.25 1.29 18.99
C GLY A 22 3.61 -0.07 18.74
N ASP A 23 2.40 -0.31 19.25
CA ASP A 23 1.64 -1.55 19.01
C ASP A 23 1.02 -1.59 17.62
N LEU A 24 1.15 -2.72 16.94
CA LEU A 24 0.51 -2.99 15.65
C LEU A 24 -1.01 -3.15 15.85
N LEU A 25 -1.78 -2.21 15.32
CA LEU A 25 -3.24 -2.20 15.37
C LEU A 25 -3.86 -3.14 14.34
N LYS A 26 -3.40 -3.03 13.09
CA LYS A 26 -3.89 -3.82 11.96
C LYS A 26 -2.90 -3.80 10.82
N GLN A 27 -2.96 -4.82 9.97
CA GLN A 27 -2.26 -4.82 8.69
C GLN A 27 -3.29 -4.84 7.56
N ALA A 28 -2.96 -4.16 6.47
CA ALA A 28 -3.75 -4.17 5.26
C ALA A 28 -2.83 -4.44 4.07
N GLN A 29 -3.27 -5.29 3.16
CA GLN A 29 -2.57 -5.51 1.90
C GLN A 29 -3.45 -5.12 0.74
N TYR A 30 -2.85 -4.47 -0.25
CA TYR A 30 -3.49 -4.07 -1.49
C TYR A 30 -2.58 -4.42 -2.65
N ALA A 31 -3.14 -4.78 -3.79
CA ALA A 31 -2.38 -4.97 -5.01
C ALA A 31 -2.95 -4.07 -6.09
N GLY A 32 -2.08 -3.52 -6.94
CA GLY A 32 -2.50 -2.57 -7.95
C GLY A 32 -1.42 -2.27 -8.96
N THR A 33 -1.75 -1.34 -9.85
CA THR A 33 -0.84 -0.84 -10.89
C THR A 33 -0.67 0.65 -10.74
N VAL A 34 0.56 1.12 -10.77
CA VAL A 34 0.85 2.56 -10.72
C VAL A 34 0.37 3.23 -12.00
N ILE A 35 -0.54 4.19 -11.87
CA ILE A 35 -1.10 4.92 -13.01
C ILE A 35 -0.60 6.36 -13.10
N LYS A 36 -0.11 6.92 -11.99
CA LYS A 36 0.44 8.28 -11.92
C LYS A 36 1.58 8.30 -10.91
N VAL A 37 2.62 9.07 -11.21
CA VAL A 37 3.74 9.33 -10.31
C VAL A 37 4.06 10.82 -10.39
N ASP A 38 4.22 11.44 -9.24
CA ASP A 38 4.53 12.85 -9.11
C ASP A 38 5.41 13.06 -7.87
N ALA A 39 6.46 13.86 -7.99
CA ALA A 39 7.41 14.07 -6.89
C ALA A 39 6.84 14.97 -5.78
N GLU A 40 5.81 15.76 -6.08
CA GLU A 40 5.14 16.68 -5.15
C GLU A 40 3.81 16.09 -4.66
N GLU A 41 2.99 15.54 -5.56
CA GLU A 41 1.68 14.97 -5.23
C GLU A 41 1.73 13.50 -4.75
N GLY A 42 2.82 12.79 -5.00
CA GLY A 42 2.96 11.36 -4.69
C GLY A 42 2.64 10.42 -5.84
N MET A 43 2.42 9.15 -5.53
CA MET A 43 2.13 8.11 -6.52
C MET A 43 0.70 7.61 -6.37
N THR A 44 0.01 7.47 -7.50
CA THR A 44 -1.34 6.92 -7.57
C THR A 44 -1.29 5.50 -8.09
N VAL A 45 -1.72 4.56 -7.26
CA VAL A 45 -1.86 3.15 -7.58
C VAL A 45 -3.34 2.83 -7.79
N LYS A 46 -3.69 2.38 -8.98
CA LYS A 46 -5.02 1.84 -9.24
C LYS A 46 -5.08 0.43 -8.66
N LEU A 47 -5.88 0.26 -7.61
CA LEU A 47 -6.02 -1.05 -6.97
C LEU A 47 -6.65 -2.05 -7.95
N MET A 48 -6.36 -3.33 -7.78
CA MET A 48 -6.99 -4.39 -8.55
C MET A 48 -8.43 -4.62 -8.06
N ALA A 49 -9.27 -5.16 -8.95
CA ALA A 49 -10.65 -5.43 -8.61
C ALA A 49 -10.72 -6.62 -7.66
N ILE A 50 -11.08 -6.36 -6.41
CA ILE A 50 -11.43 -7.42 -5.47
C ILE A 50 -12.83 -7.93 -5.81
N PRO A 51 -13.03 -9.25 -5.93
CA PRO A 51 -14.35 -9.82 -6.07
C PRO A 51 -15.16 -9.49 -4.81
N THR A 52 -16.31 -8.82 -4.98
CA THR A 52 -17.24 -8.62 -3.87
C THR A 52 -17.96 -9.93 -3.55
N GLU A 53 -18.52 -10.07 -2.34
CA GLU A 53 -19.33 -11.23 -1.93
C GLU A 53 -20.46 -11.57 -2.93
N ASP A 54 -20.92 -10.60 -3.72
CA ASP A 54 -21.94 -10.77 -4.76
C ASP A 54 -21.39 -11.34 -6.09
N GLY A 55 -20.11 -11.72 -6.14
CA GLY A 55 -19.43 -12.22 -7.35
C GLY A 55 -19.22 -11.16 -8.45
N LYS A 56 -19.68 -9.93 -8.24
CA LYS A 56 -19.46 -8.80 -9.13
C LYS A 56 -18.14 -8.14 -8.79
N ALA A 57 -17.15 -8.29 -9.66
CA ALA A 57 -15.97 -7.42 -9.62
C ALA A 57 -16.44 -5.97 -9.77
N LYS A 58 -16.06 -5.08 -8.85
CA LYS A 58 -16.35 -3.65 -9.01
C LYS A 58 -15.67 -3.18 -10.31
N THR A 59 -16.46 -2.66 -11.24
CA THR A 59 -16.01 -2.15 -12.54
C THR A 59 -15.05 -0.96 -12.40
N GLU A 60 -15.15 -0.23 -11.29
CA GLU A 60 -14.27 0.86 -10.92
C GLU A 60 -13.50 0.50 -9.65
N THR A 61 -12.18 0.42 -9.79
CA THR A 61 -11.29 0.14 -8.69
C THR A 61 -10.75 1.45 -8.12
N PRO A 62 -10.70 1.58 -6.77
CA PRO A 62 -10.28 2.82 -6.14
C PRO A 62 -8.82 3.14 -6.47
N ASN A 63 -8.54 4.45 -6.54
CA ASN A 63 -7.20 4.97 -6.70
C ASN A 63 -6.62 5.20 -5.30
N PHE A 64 -5.46 4.59 -5.05
CA PHE A 64 -4.76 4.67 -3.78
C PHE A 64 -3.56 5.59 -3.92
N HIS A 65 -3.47 6.60 -3.07
CA HIS A 65 -2.38 7.58 -3.10
C HIS A 65 -1.36 7.24 -2.03
N ILE A 66 -0.08 7.18 -2.40
CA ILE A 66 1.04 6.96 -1.49
C ILE A 66 2.08 8.07 -1.65
N PRO A 67 2.86 8.35 -0.59
CA PRO A 67 3.91 9.38 -0.67
C PRO A 67 4.94 9.05 -1.76
N PRO A 68 5.60 10.07 -2.36
CA PRO A 68 6.58 9.90 -3.44
C PRO A 68 7.90 9.23 -3.03
N SER A 69 8.00 8.64 -1.83
CA SER A 69 9.23 8.01 -1.38
C SER A 69 9.40 6.61 -1.98
N LEU A 70 10.55 6.40 -2.61
CA LEU A 70 11.01 5.10 -3.12
C LEU A 70 11.66 4.25 -2.04
N GLU A 71 11.85 4.77 -0.81
CA GLU A 71 12.44 4.00 0.29
C GLU A 71 11.57 2.81 0.70
N ALA A 72 10.25 2.95 0.55
CA ALA A 72 9.27 1.90 0.78
C ALA A 72 9.21 0.86 -0.36
N TRP A 73 9.94 1.06 -1.47
CA TRP A 73 9.83 0.25 -2.68
C TRP A 73 10.95 -0.77 -2.77
N PHE A 74 10.55 -2.04 -2.86
CA PHE A 74 11.44 -3.18 -2.98
C PHE A 74 11.12 -3.94 -4.25
N ILE A 75 12.13 -4.48 -4.91
CA ILE A 75 11.91 -5.36 -6.07
C ILE A 75 11.21 -6.62 -5.56
N ALA A 76 10.04 -6.91 -6.11
CA ALA A 76 9.32 -8.13 -5.74
C ALA A 76 9.91 -9.32 -6.51
N PRO A 77 10.16 -10.46 -5.83
CA PRO A 77 10.51 -11.69 -6.51
C PRO A 77 9.38 -12.11 -7.44
N LYS A 78 9.75 -12.77 -8.55
CA LYS A 78 8.78 -13.48 -9.38
C LYS A 78 8.12 -14.60 -8.56
N GLY A 79 6.80 -14.72 -8.66
CA GLY A 79 6.00 -15.61 -7.84
C GLY A 79 4.52 -15.29 -7.89
N HIS A 80 3.69 -16.21 -7.37
CA HIS A 80 2.26 -15.99 -7.21
C HIS A 80 1.97 -15.61 -5.78
N TYR A 81 1.60 -14.35 -5.57
CA TYR A 81 1.21 -13.83 -4.26
C TYR A 81 -0.30 -13.86 -4.15
N LYS A 82 -0.77 -14.70 -3.22
CA LYS A 82 -2.18 -14.81 -2.87
C LYS A 82 -2.35 -14.48 -1.41
N ASN A 83 -3.27 -13.59 -1.10
CA ASN A 83 -3.71 -13.36 0.26
C ASN A 83 -5.24 -13.40 0.30
N ALA A 84 -5.77 -14.54 0.77
CA ALA A 84 -7.21 -14.76 0.85
C ALA A 84 -7.89 -13.79 1.82
N GLU A 85 -7.21 -13.41 2.91
CA GLU A 85 -7.74 -12.48 3.92
C GLU A 85 -7.95 -11.07 3.35
N HIS A 86 -7.11 -10.67 2.40
CA HIS A 86 -7.17 -9.35 1.76
C HIS A 86 -7.64 -9.40 0.30
N HIS A 87 -8.17 -10.54 -0.16
CA HIS A 87 -8.60 -10.78 -1.54
C HIS A 87 -7.54 -10.41 -2.60
N ILE A 88 -6.27 -10.64 -2.28
CA ILE A 88 -5.15 -10.40 -3.18
C ILE A 88 -4.85 -11.66 -3.98
N ASP A 89 -4.79 -11.51 -5.31
CA ASP A 89 -4.25 -12.51 -6.22
C ASP A 89 -3.44 -11.76 -7.29
N ILE A 90 -2.11 -11.77 -7.18
CA ILE A 90 -1.21 -11.11 -8.11
C ILE A 90 -0.08 -12.05 -8.51
N VAL A 91 0.19 -12.13 -9.82
CA VAL A 91 1.24 -12.97 -10.38
C VAL A 91 2.38 -12.08 -10.84
N ASP A 92 3.59 -12.38 -10.40
CA ASP A 92 4.83 -11.69 -10.75
C ASP A 92 4.76 -10.15 -10.60
N PRO A 93 4.42 -9.63 -9.40
CA PRO A 93 4.49 -8.18 -9.17
C PRO A 93 5.90 -7.65 -9.44
N ASP A 94 6.00 -6.43 -9.96
CA ASP A 94 7.30 -5.77 -10.16
C ASP A 94 7.90 -5.32 -8.80
N TYR A 95 7.05 -4.83 -7.89
CA TYR A 95 7.51 -4.23 -6.63
C TYR A 95 6.65 -4.57 -5.40
N PHE A 96 7.30 -4.58 -4.23
CA PHE A 96 6.65 -4.50 -2.92
C PHE A 96 6.75 -3.08 -2.39
N VAL A 97 5.65 -2.61 -1.82
CA VAL A 97 5.55 -1.25 -1.27
C VAL A 97 5.09 -1.37 0.17
N THR A 98 5.96 -1.10 1.13
CA THR A 98 5.63 -1.31 2.55
C THR A 98 5.73 -0.02 3.36
N TRP A 99 4.64 0.33 4.03
CA TRP A 99 4.51 1.54 4.83
C TRP A 99 4.01 1.24 6.23
N ASP A 100 4.63 1.86 7.23
CA ASP A 100 4.12 1.94 8.59
C ASP A 100 3.36 3.25 8.77
N ILE A 101 2.09 3.15 9.12
CA ILE A 101 1.20 4.29 9.36
C ILE A 101 1.10 4.45 10.87
N VAL A 102 1.91 5.34 11.43
CA VAL A 102 2.05 5.52 12.88
C VAL A 102 1.13 6.64 13.35
N LYS A 103 0.27 6.36 14.34
CA LYS A 103 -0.58 7.37 14.99
C LYS A 103 0.29 8.28 15.85
N LYS A 104 0.29 9.59 15.59
CA LYS A 104 1.15 10.55 16.30
C LYS A 104 0.55 11.06 17.62
N LYS A 105 -0.78 11.05 17.77
CA LYS A 105 -1.49 11.43 19.00
C LYS A 105 -2.72 10.55 19.20
N ASP A 106 -2.96 10.12 20.43
CA ASP A 106 -4.15 9.34 20.78
C ASP A 106 -5.36 10.24 21.06
N ASP A 107 -5.06 11.46 21.54
CA ASP A 107 -6.02 12.48 21.94
C ASP A 107 -6.13 13.53 20.85
N THR A 108 -7.21 13.47 20.08
CA THR A 108 -7.66 14.60 19.27
C THR A 108 -9.12 14.85 19.62
N GLU A 109 -9.40 16.01 20.20
CA GLU A 109 -10.76 16.52 20.40
C GLU A 109 -11.56 16.38 19.09
N GLU A 110 -12.83 15.99 19.24
CA GLU A 110 -13.79 15.78 18.16
C GLU A 110 -13.82 17.00 17.22
N GLY A 111 -13.16 16.89 16.06
CA GLY A 111 -13.02 17.99 15.09
C GLY A 111 -11.62 18.27 14.57
N GLN A 112 -10.57 17.65 15.12
CA GLN A 112 -9.21 17.75 14.57
C GLN A 112 -8.81 16.51 13.75
N GLN A 113 -8.12 16.76 12.63
CA GLN A 113 -7.65 15.74 11.69
C GLN A 113 -6.80 14.70 12.42
N GLU A 114 -7.08 13.41 12.21
CA GLU A 114 -6.24 12.33 12.74
C GLU A 114 -4.86 12.40 12.10
N TRP A 115 -3.82 12.69 12.91
CA TRP A 115 -2.45 12.82 12.43
C TRP A 115 -1.79 11.44 12.32
N TRP A 116 -1.84 10.86 11.13
CA TRP A 116 -1.12 9.65 10.76
C TRP A 116 0.18 10.03 10.05
N GLU A 117 1.31 9.49 10.50
CA GLU A 117 2.61 9.69 9.87
C GLU A 117 2.96 8.44 9.05
N TRP A 118 3.32 8.65 7.77
CA TRP A 118 3.73 7.57 6.87
C TRP A 118 5.23 7.37 6.95
N HIS A 119 5.65 6.22 7.46
CA HIS A 119 7.05 5.83 7.53
C HIS A 119 7.33 4.74 6.49
N PRO A 120 8.26 4.97 5.54
CA PRO A 120 8.66 3.92 4.62
C PRO A 120 9.40 2.84 5.41
N GLN A 121 8.97 1.59 5.27
CA GLN A 121 9.74 0.46 5.81
C GLN A 121 11.06 0.38 5.05
N SER A 122 12.19 0.32 5.75
CA SER A 122 13.51 0.12 5.13
C SER A 122 13.84 -1.36 4.87
N GLN A 123 12.99 -2.28 5.33
CA GLN A 123 13.19 -3.72 5.16
C GLN A 123 12.09 -4.31 4.28
N ALA A 124 12.50 -5.08 3.28
CA ALA A 124 11.57 -5.80 2.41
C ALA A 124 10.72 -6.79 3.22
N PRO A 125 9.42 -6.92 2.92
CA PRO A 125 8.57 -7.89 3.60
C PRO A 125 9.06 -9.32 3.32
N ARG A 126 9.08 -10.15 4.37
CA ARG A 126 9.42 -11.57 4.23
C ARG A 126 8.17 -12.32 3.76
N VAL A 127 8.17 -12.67 2.48
CA VAL A 127 7.22 -13.61 1.90
C VAL A 127 7.75 -15.02 2.16
N ASN A 128 7.03 -15.82 2.94
CA ASN A 128 7.44 -17.15 3.40
C ASN A 128 6.52 -18.21 2.80
#